data_AF-A0A8S2NGC3-F1
#
_entry.id   AF-A0A8S2NGC3-F1
#
_cell.length_a   1.000
_cell.length_b   1.000
_cell.length_c   1.000
_cell.angle_alpha   90.00
_cell.angle_beta   90.00
_cell.angle_gamma   90.00
#
_symmetry.space_group_name_H-M   'P 1'
#
loop_
_entity.id
_entity.type
_entity.pdbx_description
1 polymer ?
#
loop_
_entity_poly.entity_id
_entity_poly.type
_entity_poly.pdbx_seq_one_letter_code
_entity_poly.pdbx_strand_id
1 'polypeptide(L)'
;MSGSADAFVPFLSVGAQGCIPGFGNVAPRILCELFHLYTNHATDKWKEIQSLQAKIVAADHAFFRWNGISGLKAAMQSILGYGGLPRTPLLPTTSEQQQNIVEAVEPALEIERQLASKSSS
;
A
#
# COMPACT_ATOMS: atom_id res chain seq x y z
N MET A 1 -0.29 -15.20 8.38
CA MET A 1 0.25 -13.88 7.97
C MET A 1 -0.02 -13.67 6.49
N SER A 2 -0.25 -12.44 6.03
CA SER A 2 -0.35 -12.10 4.59
C SER A 2 0.97 -11.56 4.05
N GLY A 3 1.30 -11.85 2.80
CA GLY A 3 2.39 -11.19 2.05
C GLY A 3 1.91 -10.08 1.12
N SER A 4 0.59 -9.87 1.04
CA SER A 4 -0.04 -8.98 0.06
C SER A 4 -0.98 -8.01 0.75
N ALA A 5 -0.91 -6.72 0.37
CA ALA A 5 -1.73 -5.67 0.94
C ALA A 5 -3.17 -5.70 0.37
N ASP A 6 -3.33 -6.08 -0.90
CA ASP A 6 -4.61 -6.16 -1.60
C ASP A 6 -5.64 -7.10 -0.94
N ALA A 7 -5.18 -8.14 -0.24
CA ALA A 7 -6.03 -9.11 0.44
C ALA A 7 -5.93 -9.06 1.97
N PHE A 8 -5.46 -7.96 2.57
CA PHE A 8 -5.17 -7.92 3.99
C PHE A 8 -6.41 -8.21 4.88
N VAL A 9 -7.53 -7.52 4.69
CA VAL A 9 -8.77 -7.77 5.44
C VAL A 9 -9.29 -9.22 5.28
N PRO A 10 -9.37 -9.80 4.06
CA PRO A 10 -9.68 -11.22 3.89
C PRO A 10 -8.76 -12.18 4.65
N PHE A 11 -7.46 -11.88 4.75
CA PHE A 11 -6.55 -12.71 5.55
C PHE A 11 -6.82 -12.57 7.04
N LEU A 12 -7.09 -11.35 7.53
CA LEU A 12 -7.45 -11.12 8.92
C LEU A 12 -8.73 -11.89 9.31
N SER A 13 -9.72 -11.95 8.42
CA SER A 13 -10.99 -12.64 8.70
C SER A 13 -10.89 -14.15 8.82
N VAL A 14 -9.83 -14.76 8.29
CA VAL A 14 -9.53 -16.20 8.46
C VAL A 14 -8.48 -16.47 9.54
N GLY A 15 -8.16 -15.48 10.37
CA GLY A 15 -7.27 -15.64 11.54
C GLY A 15 -5.82 -15.23 11.31
N ALA A 16 -5.48 -14.51 10.24
CA ALA A 16 -4.16 -13.90 10.14
C ALA A 16 -3.98 -12.81 11.21
N GLN A 17 -2.78 -12.71 11.75
CA GLN A 17 -2.44 -11.73 12.81
C GLN A 17 -1.66 -10.51 12.29
N GLY A 18 -1.44 -10.42 10.96
CA GLY A 18 -0.67 -9.33 10.37
C GLY A 18 -0.28 -9.58 8.91
N CYS A 19 0.42 -8.61 8.33
CA CYS A 19 0.85 -8.58 6.94
C CYS A 19 2.28 -8.02 6.80
N ILE A 20 3.05 -8.55 5.84
CA ILE A 20 4.38 -8.03 5.45
C ILE A 20 4.34 -7.71 3.94
N PRO A 21 3.68 -6.63 3.51
CA PRO A 21 3.53 -6.33 2.09
C PRO A 21 4.65 -5.40 1.59
N GLY A 22 5.02 -5.52 0.32
CA GLY A 22 5.94 -4.59 -0.33
C GLY A 22 5.45 -3.13 -0.28
N PHE A 23 4.13 -2.93 -0.40
CA PHE A 23 3.46 -1.62 -0.29
C PHE A 23 3.77 -0.85 1.00
N GLY A 24 4.08 -1.55 2.10
CA GLY A 24 4.44 -0.93 3.36
C GLY A 24 5.72 -0.08 3.30
N ASN A 25 6.56 -0.26 2.27
CA ASN A 25 7.72 0.62 2.04
C ASN A 25 7.33 2.03 1.57
N VAL A 26 6.11 2.20 1.05
CA VAL A 26 5.62 3.48 0.50
C VAL A 26 4.58 4.10 1.41
N ALA A 27 3.60 3.32 1.85
CA ALA A 27 2.50 3.78 2.70
C ALA A 27 2.28 2.82 3.88
N PRO A 28 3.11 2.90 4.94
CA PRO A 28 2.99 2.02 6.09
C PRO A 28 1.80 2.39 7.01
N ARG A 29 1.51 3.68 7.23
CA ARG A 29 0.51 4.10 8.22
C ARG A 29 -0.90 3.69 7.81
N ILE A 30 -1.23 3.73 6.53
CA ILE A 30 -2.53 3.29 6.02
C ILE A 30 -2.79 1.80 6.31
N LEU A 31 -1.75 0.97 6.27
CA LEU A 31 -1.84 -0.46 6.63
C LEU A 31 -2.01 -0.65 8.14
N CYS A 32 -1.28 0.13 8.94
CA CYS A 32 -1.46 0.13 10.39
C CYS A 32 -2.86 0.57 10.79
N GLU A 33 -3.40 1.61 10.16
CA GLU A 33 -4.76 2.09 10.39
C GLU A 33 -5.78 1.02 10.01
N LEU A 34 -5.65 0.39 8.85
CA LEU A 34 -6.53 -0.70 8.44
C LEU A 34 -6.51 -1.85 9.46
N PHE A 35 -5.34 -2.23 9.95
CA PHE A 35 -5.20 -3.26 10.98
C PHE A 35 -5.82 -2.83 12.31
N HIS A 36 -5.65 -1.58 12.71
CA HIS A 36 -6.22 -1.01 13.93
C HIS A 36 -7.75 -0.97 13.89
N LEU A 37 -8.32 -0.48 12.78
CA LEU A 37 -9.76 -0.46 12.54
C LEU A 37 -10.36 -1.86 12.61
N TYR A 38 -9.68 -2.85 12.04
CA TYR A 38 -10.12 -4.24 12.06
C TYR A 38 -10.06 -4.87 13.45
N THR A 39 -8.92 -4.73 14.15
CA THR A 39 -8.67 -5.41 15.44
C THR A 39 -9.40 -4.80 16.62
N ASN A 40 -9.77 -3.52 16.56
CA ASN A 40 -10.62 -2.90 17.59
C ASN A 40 -12.10 -3.33 17.51
N HIS A 41 -12.45 -4.30 16.64
CA HIS A 41 -13.79 -4.85 16.51
C HIS A 41 -14.90 -3.78 16.35
N ALA A 42 -14.57 -2.64 15.73
CA ALA A 42 -15.53 -1.60 15.44
C ALA A 42 -16.42 -2.08 14.27
N THR A 43 -17.40 -2.93 14.56
CA THR A 43 -18.41 -3.43 13.59
C THR A 43 -19.07 -2.30 12.81
N ASP A 44 -19.21 -1.15 13.45
CA ASP A 44 -19.83 0.06 12.89
C ASP A 44 -18.96 0.73 11.81
N LYS A 45 -17.67 0.36 11.73
CA LYS A 45 -16.69 0.90 10.78
C LYS A 45 -16.43 -0.01 9.59
N TRP A 46 -17.23 -1.06 9.38
CA TRP A 46 -16.99 -1.99 8.26
C TRP A 46 -16.97 -1.31 6.89
N LYS A 47 -17.83 -0.31 6.68
CA LYS A 47 -17.83 0.50 5.44
C LYS A 47 -16.51 1.27 5.26
N GLU A 48 -15.96 1.80 6.33
CA GLU A 48 -14.68 2.51 6.34
C GLU A 48 -13.53 1.54 6.02
N ILE A 49 -13.51 0.38 6.68
CA ILE A 49 -12.53 -0.70 6.44
C ILE A 49 -12.56 -1.16 4.97
N GLN A 50 -13.76 -1.40 4.41
CA GLN A 50 -13.91 -1.78 3.01
C GLN A 50 -13.44 -0.69 2.05
N SER A 51 -13.79 0.57 2.33
CA SER A 51 -13.34 1.71 1.51
C SER A 51 -11.82 1.87 1.55
N LEU A 52 -11.21 1.70 2.72
CA LEU A 52 -9.77 1.80 2.91
C LEU A 52 -9.05 0.64 2.21
N GLN A 53 -9.53 -0.60 2.38
CA GLN A 53 -9.02 -1.78 1.69
C GLN A 53 -9.09 -1.61 0.16
N ALA A 54 -10.18 -1.06 -0.39
CA ALA A 54 -10.31 -0.85 -1.83
C ALA A 54 -9.26 0.12 -2.39
N LYS A 55 -8.93 1.19 -1.64
CA LYS A 55 -7.87 2.14 -2.02
C LYS A 55 -6.48 1.49 -1.94
N ILE A 56 -6.26 0.66 -0.93
CA ILE A 56 -5.02 -0.13 -0.80
C ILE A 56 -4.88 -1.12 -1.97
N VAL A 57 -5.96 -1.81 -2.36
CA VAL A 57 -5.95 -2.73 -3.52
C VAL A 57 -5.52 -2.01 -4.79
N ALA A 58 -6.14 -0.86 -5.09
CA ALA A 58 -5.82 -0.09 -6.28
C ALA A 58 -4.33 0.32 -6.32
N ALA A 59 -3.80 0.80 -5.20
CA ALA A 59 -2.41 1.21 -5.09
C ALA A 59 -1.42 0.03 -5.14
N ASP A 60 -1.68 -1.04 -4.39
CA ASP A 60 -0.84 -2.25 -4.36
C ASP A 60 -0.79 -2.95 -5.73
N HIS A 61 -1.91 -2.92 -6.47
CA HIS A 61 -1.97 -3.47 -7.82
C HIS A 61 -1.09 -2.71 -8.80
N ALA A 62 -1.18 -1.37 -8.79
CA ALA A 62 -0.39 -0.51 -9.65
C ALA A 62 1.12 -0.68 -9.43
N PHE A 63 1.54 -0.82 -8.17
CA PHE A 63 2.95 -0.97 -7.82
C PHE A 63 3.50 -2.38 -8.01
N PHE A 64 2.94 -3.33 -7.26
CA PHE A 64 3.62 -4.57 -6.93
C PHE A 64 3.01 -5.73 -7.69
N ARG A 65 1.68 -5.76 -7.83
CA ARG A 65 1.01 -6.85 -8.55
C ARG A 65 1.37 -6.89 -10.02
N TRP A 66 1.41 -5.74 -10.68
CA TRP A 66 1.64 -5.67 -12.14
C TRP A 66 3.11 -5.39 -12.51
N ASN A 67 3.84 -4.63 -11.69
CA ASN A 67 5.20 -4.19 -12.00
C ASN A 67 6.26 -4.77 -11.04
N GLY A 68 5.87 -5.59 -10.07
CA GLY A 68 6.76 -6.26 -9.13
C GLY A 68 7.65 -5.30 -8.34
N ILE A 69 8.88 -5.75 -8.04
CA ILE A 69 9.88 -4.96 -7.31
C ILE A 69 10.30 -3.71 -8.10
N SER A 70 10.31 -3.78 -9.44
CA SER A 70 10.65 -2.63 -10.29
C SER A 70 9.63 -1.49 -10.10
N GLY A 71 8.34 -1.82 -10.07
CA GLY A 71 7.29 -0.85 -9.78
C GLY A 71 7.38 -0.25 -8.38
N LEU A 72 7.64 -1.08 -7.37
CA LEU A 72 7.85 -0.60 -6.00
C LEU A 72 9.03 0.36 -5.89
N LYS A 73 10.17 0.05 -6.52
CA LYS A 73 11.33 0.96 -6.52
C LYS A 73 11.05 2.26 -7.25
N ALA A 74 10.35 2.21 -8.38
CA ALA A 74 9.93 3.40 -9.11
C ALA A 74 9.00 4.29 -8.27
N ALA A 75 8.05 3.68 -7.57
CA ALA A 75 7.17 4.36 -6.62
C ALA A 75 7.94 5.07 -5.52
N MET A 76 8.81 4.35 -4.82
CA MET A 76 9.64 4.93 -3.76
C MET A 76 10.49 6.08 -4.30
N GLN A 77 11.08 5.93 -5.49
CA GLN A 77 11.88 6.97 -6.13
C GLN A 77 11.07 8.25 -6.37
N SER A 78 9.84 8.12 -6.87
CA SER A 78 8.96 9.26 -7.15
C SER A 78 8.37 9.90 -5.90
N ILE A 79 8.02 9.09 -4.90
CA ILE A 79 7.24 9.53 -3.73
C ILE A 79 8.14 9.95 -2.57
N LEU A 80 9.19 9.18 -2.31
CA LEU A 80 10.09 9.33 -1.16
C LEU A 80 11.43 9.97 -1.55
N GLY A 81 11.69 10.13 -2.86
CA GLY A 81 12.96 10.62 -3.38
C GLY A 81 14.08 9.58 -3.41
N TYR A 82 13.80 8.33 -3.01
CA TYR A 82 14.77 7.23 -3.02
C TYR A 82 14.10 5.90 -3.41
N GLY A 83 14.79 5.05 -4.17
CA GLY A 83 14.29 3.74 -4.57
C GLY A 83 15.18 3.08 -5.61
N GLY A 84 15.73 3.91 -6.50
CA GLY A 84 16.76 3.53 -7.46
C GLY A 84 16.31 2.48 -8.47
N LEU A 85 17.27 2.00 -9.26
CA LEU A 85 17.00 0.96 -10.25
C LEU A 85 16.99 -0.42 -9.59
N PRO A 86 16.14 -1.35 -10.06
CA PRO A 86 16.21 -2.73 -9.64
C PRO A 86 17.55 -3.36 -10.09
N ARG A 87 18.02 -4.36 -9.34
CA ARG A 87 19.20 -5.12 -9.74
C ARG A 87 18.83 -6.06 -10.88
N THR A 88 19.75 -6.27 -11.81
CA THR A 88 19.63 -7.33 -12.82
C THR A 88 19.40 -8.69 -12.17
N PRO A 89 18.56 -9.57 -12.76
CA PRO A 89 18.01 -9.53 -14.11
C PRO A 89 16.72 -8.72 -14.28
N LEU A 90 16.21 -8.05 -13.24
CA LEU A 90 14.98 -7.27 -13.33
C LEU A 90 15.19 -5.99 -14.14
N LEU A 91 14.28 -5.72 -15.06
CA LEU A 91 14.30 -4.51 -15.88
C LEU A 91 13.64 -3.33 -15.14
N PRO A 92 14.13 -2.09 -15.34
CA PRO A 92 13.42 -0.89 -14.89
C PRO A 92 12.04 -0.77 -15.52
N THR A 93 11.13 -0.07 -14.84
CA THR A 93 9.83 0.31 -15.41
C THR A 93 9.98 1.36 -16.51
N THR A 94 9.09 1.33 -17.51
CA THR A 94 8.99 2.39 -18.53
C THR A 94 8.41 3.68 -17.94
N SER A 95 8.58 4.81 -18.63
CA SER A 95 7.99 6.09 -18.21
C SER A 95 6.45 6.05 -18.11
N GLU A 96 5.80 5.30 -19.01
CA GLU A 96 4.35 5.08 -18.98
C GLU A 96 3.93 4.30 -17.73
N GLN A 97 4.65 3.22 -17.40
CA GLN A 97 4.42 2.47 -16.16
C GLN A 97 4.62 3.35 -14.92
N GLN A 98 5.64 4.20 -14.92
CA GLN A 98 5.90 5.13 -13.82
C GLN A 98 4.77 6.14 -13.62
N GLN A 99 4.22 6.70 -14.70
CA GLN A 99 3.08 7.62 -14.63
C GLN A 99 1.84 6.92 -14.07
N ASN A 100 1.48 5.76 -14.64
CA ASN A 100 0.35 4.96 -14.16
C ASN A 100 0.49 4.58 -12.67
N ILE A 101 1.72 4.28 -12.25
CA ILE A 101 2.06 4.00 -10.86
C ILE A 101 1.75 5.22 -9.97
N VAL A 102 2.22 6.42 -10.34
CA VAL A 102 2.03 7.63 -9.52
C VAL A 102 0.53 7.97 -9.41
N GLU A 103 -0.19 7.95 -10.53
CA GLU A 103 -1.61 8.30 -10.58
C GLU A 103 -2.46 7.37 -9.71
N ALA A 104 -2.22 6.06 -9.79
CA ALA A 104 -3.01 5.07 -9.06
C ALA A 104 -2.84 5.16 -7.53
N VAL A 105 -1.75 5.75 -7.05
CA VAL A 105 -1.36 5.68 -5.63
C VAL A 105 -1.63 6.99 -4.93
N GLU A 106 -1.74 8.10 -5.64
CA GLU A 106 -2.08 9.40 -5.06
C GLU A 106 -3.26 9.35 -4.06
N PRO A 107 -4.37 8.63 -4.31
CA PRO A 107 -5.45 8.51 -3.34
C PRO A 107 -5.06 7.83 -2.02
N ALA A 108 -4.17 6.83 -2.07
CA ALA A 108 -3.66 6.15 -0.88
C ALA A 108 -2.60 7.00 -0.15
N LEU A 109 -1.77 7.74 -0.90
CA LEU A 109 -0.78 8.66 -0.33
C LEU A 109 -1.43 9.84 0.39
N GLU A 110 -2.54 10.36 -0.13
CA GLU A 110 -3.27 11.43 0.54
C GLU A 110 -3.73 10.98 1.94
N ILE A 111 -4.22 9.75 2.07
CA ILE A 111 -4.57 9.17 3.37
C ILE A 111 -3.33 8.97 4.24
N GLU A 112 -2.24 8.44 3.67
CA GLU A 112 -0.97 8.27 4.38
C GLU A 112 -0.45 9.59 4.97
N ARG A 113 -0.53 10.70 4.21
CA ARG A 113 -0.15 12.05 4.64
C ARG A 113 -1.08 12.56 5.76
N GLN A 114 -2.39 12.35 5.63
CA GLN A 114 -3.36 12.71 6.67
C GLN A 114 -3.16 11.93 7.98
N LEU A 115 -2.75 10.67 7.91
CA LEU A 115 -2.42 9.87 9.10
C LEU A 115 -1.10 10.34 9.74
N ALA A 116 -0.14 10.80 8.92
CA ALA A 116 1.12 11.34 9.42
C ALA A 116 0.92 12.64 10.24
N SER A 117 0.03 13.54 9.81
CA SER A 117 -0.26 14.78 10.55
C SER A 117 -0.96 14.51 11.88
N LYS A 118 -1.89 13.54 11.92
CA LYS A 118 -2.58 13.13 13.16
C LYS A 118 -1.66 12.51 14.21
N SER A 119 -0.59 11.82 13.78
CA SER A 119 0.36 11.16 14.70
C SER A 119 1.36 12.14 15.34
N SER A 120 1.41 13.39 14.86
CA SER A 120 2.33 14.43 15.34
C SER A 120 1.65 15.43 16.29
N SER A 121 0.40 15.16 16.69
CA SER A 121 -0.41 15.93 17.64
C SER A 121 -0.70 15.08 18.88
#